data_AF-A0A3B9CT48-F1
#
_entry.id   AF-A0A3B9CT48-F1
#
_cell.length_a   1.000
_cell.length_b   1.000
_cell.length_c   1.000
_cell.angle_alpha   90.00
_cell.angle_beta   90.00
_cell.angle_gamma   90.00
#
_symmetry.space_group_name_H-M   'P 1'
#
loop_
_entity.id
_entity.type
_entity.pdbx_description
1 polymer ?
#
loop_
_entity_poly.entity_id
_entity_poly.type
_entity_poly.pdbx_seq_one_letter_code
_entity_poly.pdbx_strand_id
1 'polypeptide(L)' 'WDQHSNLKTAHSRLAMQVDRPVAGLIRDLKQRGLFDETLVVFATEFGRTPGSQNGDGRDHHPYGFSVWMA' A
#
# COMPACT_ATOMS: atom_id res chain seq x y z
N TRP A 1 -0.25 1.98 10.61
CA TRP A 1 0.97 2.03 9.79
C TRP A 1 2.12 1.39 10.57
N ASP A 2 2.50 1.92 11.73
CA ASP A 2 3.51 1.32 12.60
C ASP A 2 2.90 0.29 13.58
N GLN A 3 2.71 -0.93 13.08
CA GLN A 3 2.05 -2.00 13.81
C GLN A 3 3.07 -3.04 14.30
N HIS A 4 2.86 -3.54 15.51
CA HIS A 4 3.84 -4.34 16.25
C HIS A 4 3.28 -5.70 16.74
N SER A 5 2.05 -6.00 16.36
CA SER A 5 1.33 -7.23 16.65
C SER A 5 0.10 -7.34 15.76
N ASN A 6 -0.46 -8.55 15.66
CA ASN A 6 -1.60 -8.91 14.81
C ASN A 6 -1.40 -8.45 13.35
N LEU A 7 -0.17 -8.61 12.84
CA LEU A 7 0.27 -7.98 11.59
C LEU A 7 -0.58 -8.44 10.42
N LYS A 8 -0.82 -9.74 10.30
CA LYS A 8 -1.58 -10.29 9.16
C LYS A 8 -2.99 -9.73 9.10
N THR A 9 -3.74 -9.81 10.20
CA THR A 9 -5.15 -9.36 10.24
C THR A 9 -5.24 -7.86 10.01
N ALA A 10 -4.41 -7.09 10.72
CA ALA A 10 -4.52 -5.65 10.67
C ALA A 10 -3.94 -5.05 9.39
N HIS A 11 -2.80 -5.54 8.87
CA HIS A 11 -2.29 -5.08 7.59
C HIS A 11 -3.20 -5.48 6.43
N SER A 12 -3.83 -6.66 6.46
CA SER A 12 -4.86 -7.02 5.47
C SER A 12 -6.02 -6.01 5.48
N ARG A 13 -6.52 -5.65 6.67
CA ARG A 13 -7.58 -4.65 6.81
C ARG A 13 -7.14 -3.26 6.33
N LEU A 14 -5.95 -2.83 6.71
CA LEU A 14 -5.41 -1.51 6.33
C LEU A 14 -5.12 -1.43 4.83
N ALA A 15 -4.61 -2.50 4.22
CA ALA A 15 -4.38 -2.56 2.77
C ALA A 15 -5.69 -2.33 2.01
N MET A 16 -6.79 -2.95 2.45
CA MET A 16 -8.12 -2.74 1.84
C MET A 16 -8.65 -1.30 1.97
N GLN A 17 -8.23 -0.55 2.99
CA GLN A 17 -8.59 0.86 3.16
C GLN A 17 -7.86 1.77 2.17
N VAL A 18 -6.76 1.31 1.58
CA VAL A 18 -6.01 2.04 0.54
C VAL A 18 -6.39 1.56 -0.86
N ASP A 19 -6.54 0.24 -1.05
CA ASP A 19 -6.87 -0.40 -2.32
C ASP A 19 -8.16 0.16 -2.94
N ARG A 20 -9.27 0.18 -2.16
CA ARG A 20 -10.57 0.60 -2.68
C ARG A 20 -10.62 2.09 -3.08
N PRO A 21 -10.14 3.05 -2.28
CA PRO A 21 -10.10 4.45 -2.72
C PRO A 21 -9.19 4.71 -3.92
N VAL A 22 -8.05 4.02 -4.01
CA VAL A 22 -7.13 4.14 -5.16
C VAL A 22 -7.80 3.65 -6.44
N ALA A 23 -8.48 2.51 -6.40
CA ALA A 23 -9.28 2.04 -7.53
C ALA A 23 -10.40 3.04 -7.91
N GLY A 24 -11.02 3.67 -6.90
CA GLY A 24 -11.99 4.75 -7.08
C GLY A 24 -11.40 5.96 -7.81
N LEU A 25 -10.24 6.45 -7.37
CA LEU A 25 -9.53 7.56 -7.99
C LEU A 25 -9.23 7.29 -9.47
N ILE A 26 -8.67 6.11 -9.79
CA ILE A 26 -8.36 5.73 -11.17
C ILE A 26 -9.63 5.70 -12.02
N ARG A 27 -10.72 5.14 -11.49
CA ARG A 27 -12.00 5.10 -12.19
C ARG A 27 -12.54 6.50 -12.45
N ASP A 28 -12.48 7.38 -11.46
CA ASP A 28 -13.00 8.74 -11.56
C ASP A 28 -12.18 9.58 -12.56
N LEU A 29 -10.85 9.40 -12.61
CA LEU A 29 -9.99 10.00 -13.63
C LEU A 29 -10.39 9.55 -15.04
N LYS A 30 -10.60 8.24 -15.23
CA LYS A 30 -11.04 7.68 -16.52
C LYS A 30 -12.41 8.19 -16.94
N GLN A 31 -13.36 8.25 -16.00
CA GLN A 31 -14.72 8.76 -16.26
C GLN A 31 -14.73 10.23 -16.68
N ARG A 32 -13.77 11.02 -16.21
CA ARG A 32 -13.64 12.45 -16.53
C ARG A 32 -12.76 12.73 -17.74
N GLY A 33 -12.18 11.71 -18.36
CA GLY A 33 -11.22 11.87 -19.46
C GLY A 33 -9.86 12.44 -19.04
N LEU A 34 -9.58 12.51 -17.73
CA LEU A 34 -8.36 13.10 -17.17
C LEU A 34 -7.20 12.11 -17.07
N PHE A 35 -7.47 10.82 -17.25
CA PHE A 35 -6.49 9.76 -17.01
C PHE A 35 -5.32 9.83 -18.01
N ASP A 36 -5.58 10.17 -19.27
CA ASP A 36 -4.54 10.22 -20.32
C ASP A 36 -3.55 11.40 -20.15
N GLU A 37 -3.90 12.39 -19.32
CA GLU A 37 -3.09 13.58 -19.02
C GLU A 37 -2.57 13.60 -17.57
N THR A 38 -2.86 12.56 -16.78
CA THR A 38 -2.48 12.47 -15.37
C THR A 38 -1.67 11.21 -15.10
N LEU A 39 -0.39 11.35 -14.78
CA LEU A 39 0.41 10.24 -14.26
C LEU A 39 0.07 10.01 -12.78
N VAL A 40 -0.44 8.83 -12.45
CA VAL A 40 -0.63 8.41 -11.06
C VAL A 40 0.62 7.70 -10.59
N VAL A 41 1.26 8.22 -9.53
CA VAL A 41 2.42 7.58 -8.88
C VAL A 41 2.01 7.10 -7.50
N PHE A 42 2.11 5.80 -7.25
CA PHE A 42 1.89 5.21 -5.94
C PHE A 42 3.18 4.60 -5.43
N ALA A 43 3.65 5.05 -4.28
CA ALA A 43 4.91 4.62 -3.69
C ALA A 43 4.75 4.36 -2.20
N THR A 44 5.50 3.38 -1.68
CA THR A 44 5.64 3.14 -0.24
C THR A 44 6.90 3.79 0.29
N GLU A 45 6.87 4.27 1.54
CA GLU A 45 8.05 4.81 2.23
C GLU A 45 9.01 3.71 2.73
N PHE A 46 8.49 2.55 3.09
CA PHE A 46 9.27 1.35 3.40
C PHE A 46 8.35 0.12 3.40
N GLY A 47 8.95 -1.06 3.56
CA GLY A 47 8.28 -2.34 3.47
C GLY A 47 8.39 -3.13 4.77
N ARG A 48 8.01 -4.40 4.68
CA ARG A 48 8.12 -5.37 5.78
C ARG A 48 9.07 -6.48 5.37
N THR A 49 9.77 -7.04 6.34
CA THR A 49 10.58 -8.24 6.11
C THR A 49 9.66 -9.41 5.73
N PRO A 50 10.13 -10.36 4.91
CA PRO A 50 9.37 -11.58 4.64
C PRO A 50 9.30 -12.53 5.85
N GLY A 51 10.17 -12.34 6.86
CA GLY A 51 10.14 -13.03 8.15
C GLY A 51 9.45 -12.21 9.25
N SER A 52 9.24 -12.83 10.41
CA SER A 52 8.55 -12.24 11.57
C SER A 52 9.35 -12.46 12.85
N GLN A 53 9.87 -11.38 13.45
CA GLN A 53 10.44 -11.40 14.79
C GLN A 53 9.41 -11.91 15.80
N ASN A 54 9.77 -12.94 16.57
CA ASN A 54 8.91 -13.50 17.63
C ASN A 54 7.50 -13.95 17.15
N GLY A 55 7.35 -14.32 15.88
CA GLY A 55 6.13 -14.94 15.34
C GLY A 55 5.11 -13.97 14.75
N ASP A 56 4.83 -12.84 15.40
CA ASP A 56 3.85 -11.82 14.96
C ASP A 56 4.40 -10.40 15.17
N GLY A 57 5.57 -10.17 14.58
CA GLY A 57 6.59 -9.24 15.05
C GLY A 57 6.38 -7.74 14.82
N ARG A 58 7.54 -7.07 14.76
CA ARG A 58 7.74 -5.63 14.56
C ARG A 58 8.41 -5.31 13.23
N ASP A 59 9.11 -6.27 12.63
CA ASP A 59 10.20 -6.00 11.69
C ASP A 59 9.78 -5.14 10.51
N HIS A 60 10.35 -3.95 10.46
CA HIS A 60 10.31 -3.05 9.32
C HIS A 60 11.47 -3.36 8.39
N HIS A 61 11.27 -3.23 7.08
CA HIS A 61 12.33 -3.35 6.10
C HIS A 61 12.54 -1.97 5.44
N PRO A 62 13.42 -1.11 5.99
CA PRO A 62 13.59 0.27 5.50
C PRO A 62 14.13 0.35 4.07
N TYR A 63 14.67 -0.75 3.53
CA TYR A 63 15.14 -0.84 2.14
C TYR A 63 14.12 -1.50 1.19
N GLY A 64 12.93 -1.84 1.69
CA GLY A 64 11.90 -2.53 0.92
C GLY A 64 10.91 -1.50 0.42
N PHE A 65 10.70 -1.40 -0.88
CA PHE A 65 9.79 -0.42 -1.44
C PHE A 65 9.00 -1.05 -2.58
N SER A 66 7.76 -0.63 -2.72
CA SER A 66 6.90 -0.94 -3.86
C SER A 66 6.45 0.36 -4.49
N VAL A 67 6.60 0.44 -5.81
CA VAL A 67 6.14 1.57 -6.61
C VAL A 67 5.35 1.01 -7.79
N TRP A 68 4.23 1.66 -8.12
CA TRP A 68 3.56 1.46 -9.39
C TRP A 68 3.12 2.81 -9.96
N MET A 69 2.96 2.83 -11.28
CA MET A 69 2.51 4.00 -12.03
C MET A 69 1.43 3.57 -13.01
N ALA A 70 0.45 4.44 -13.27
CA ALA A 70 -0.52 4.27 -14.34
C ALA A 70 -0.94 5.60 -14.95
#